data_AF-A0AA46N661-F1
#
_entry.id   AF-A0AA46N661-F1
#
_cell.length_a   1.000
_cell.length_b   1.000
_cell.length_c   1.000
_cell.angle_alpha   90.00
_cell.angle_beta   90.00
_cell.angle_gamma   90.00
#
_symmetry.space_group_name_H-M   'P 1'
#
loop_
_entity.id
_entity.type
_entity.pdbx_description
1 polymer ?
#
loop_
_entity_poly.entity_id
_entity_poly.type
_entity_poly.pdbx_seq_one_letter_code
_entity_poly.pdbx_strand_id
1 'polypeptide(L)'
;MKNIDFLLNKLRYVTDTKTDKELCKTLNINYSTLDTWKNNDNIPKKRLLEFSQKLNIPLNDLLDISKIVSKPVFTKNEIKINNTLLEQAKEKASQYGLSINAYLEFLIVQDLK
;
A
#
# COMPACT_ATOMS: atom_id res chain seq x y z
N MET A 1 16.32 -16.20 -9.41
CA MET A 1 15.66 -14.93 -9.07
C MET A 1 16.24 -14.48 -7.75
N LYS A 2 16.83 -13.29 -7.70
CA LYS A 2 17.56 -12.80 -6.52
C LYS A 2 16.59 -12.16 -5.51
N ASN A 3 16.95 -12.12 -4.23
CA ASN A 3 16.07 -11.53 -3.20
C ASN A 3 15.86 -10.03 -3.45
N ILE A 4 16.90 -9.34 -3.91
CA ILE A 4 16.85 -7.93 -4.28
C ILE A 4 15.87 -7.64 -5.42
N ASP A 5 15.62 -8.59 -6.33
CA ASP A 5 14.69 -8.37 -7.45
C ASP A 5 13.28 -8.08 -6.94
N PHE A 6 12.85 -8.79 -5.89
CA PHE A 6 11.55 -8.57 -5.26
C PHE A 6 11.50 -7.22 -4.55
N LEU A 7 12.54 -6.87 -3.80
CA LEU A 7 12.64 -5.58 -3.11
C LEU A 7 12.63 -4.40 -4.10
N LEU A 8 13.34 -4.53 -5.22
CA LEU A 8 13.35 -3.52 -6.28
C LEU A 8 12.00 -3.44 -7.00
N ASN A 9 11.30 -4.56 -7.22
CA ASN A 9 9.94 -4.54 -7.74
C ASN A 9 8.98 -3.81 -6.79
N LYS A 10 9.12 -4.02 -5.48
CA LYS A 10 8.33 -3.30 -4.48
C LYS A 10 8.63 -1.80 -4.47
N LEU A 11 9.90 -1.43 -4.50
CA LEU A 11 10.31 -0.03 -4.59
C LEU A 11 9.74 0.62 -5.86
N ARG A 12 9.85 -0.05 -7.02
CA ARG A 12 9.26 0.41 -8.28
C ARG A 12 7.76 0.61 -8.19
N TYR A 13 7.07 -0.33 -7.57
CA TYR A 13 5.62 -0.28 -7.37
C TYR A 13 5.23 0.94 -6.53
N VAL A 14 5.91 1.14 -5.40
CA VAL A 14 5.66 2.26 -4.49
C VAL A 14 5.91 3.61 -5.16
N THR A 15 6.95 3.70 -5.99
CA THR A 15 7.34 4.96 -6.64
C THR A 15 6.67 5.17 -8.01
N ASP A 16 5.80 4.26 -8.45
CA ASP A 16 5.21 4.23 -9.80
C ASP A 16 6.25 4.38 -10.94
N THR A 17 7.38 3.69 -10.79
CA THR A 17 8.47 3.71 -11.78
C THR A 17 8.55 2.38 -12.52
N LYS A 18 8.82 2.41 -13.83
CA LYS A 18 8.89 1.20 -14.66
C LYS A 18 10.32 0.75 -14.89
N THR A 19 11.26 1.71 -14.93
CA THR A 19 12.66 1.43 -15.23
C THR A 19 13.57 1.69 -14.04
N ASP A 20 14.70 1.00 -14.00
CA ASP A 20 15.74 1.26 -13.00
C ASP A 20 16.25 2.72 -13.03
N LYS A 21 16.27 3.34 -14.22
CA LYS A 21 16.68 4.75 -14.37
C LYS A 21 15.71 5.70 -13.67
N GLU A 22 14.41 5.50 -13.85
CA GLU A 22 13.37 6.28 -13.16
C GLU A 22 13.40 6.05 -11.65
N LEU A 23 13.58 4.79 -11.23
CA LEU A 23 13.73 4.44 -9.82
C LEU A 23 14.93 5.16 -9.20
N CYS A 24 16.09 5.12 -9.87
CA CYS A 24 17.30 5.80 -9.41
C CYS A 24 17.08 7.30 -9.22
N LYS A 25 16.42 7.96 -10.18
CA LYS A 25 16.06 9.38 -10.09
C LYS A 25 15.14 9.65 -8.90
N THR A 26 14.09 8.84 -8.73
CA THR A 26 13.12 9.01 -7.64
C THR A 26 13.75 8.80 -6.28
N LEU A 27 14.58 7.76 -6.13
CA LEU A 27 15.31 7.46 -4.90
C LEU A 27 16.53 8.36 -4.68
N ASN A 28 16.92 9.17 -5.66
CA ASN A 28 18.13 10.00 -5.65
C ASN A 28 19.41 9.17 -5.41
N ILE A 29 19.59 8.10 -6.19
CA ILE A 29 20.78 7.26 -6.18
C ILE A 29 21.39 7.17 -7.58
N ASN A 30 22.68 6.86 -7.65
CA ASN A 30 23.36 6.61 -8.91
C ASN A 30 23.03 5.22 -9.46
N TYR A 31 22.97 5.09 -10.78
CA TYR A 31 22.71 3.80 -11.43
C TYR A 31 23.78 2.74 -11.10
N SER A 32 25.05 3.15 -11.03
CA SER A 32 26.17 2.27 -10.64
C SER A 32 26.00 1.71 -9.21
N THR A 33 25.40 2.49 -8.31
CA THR A 33 25.07 2.04 -6.96
C THR A 33 23.99 0.96 -6.98
N LEU A 34 22.92 1.18 -7.75
CA LEU A 34 21.86 0.18 -7.93
C LEU A 34 22.41 -1.11 -8.56
N ASP A 35 23.26 -0.98 -9.57
CA ASP A 35 23.92 -2.12 -10.23
C ASP A 35 24.78 -2.94 -9.26
N THR A 36 25.58 -2.25 -8.44
CA THR A 36 26.38 -2.88 -7.37
C THR A 36 25.49 -3.65 -6.39
N TRP A 37 24.36 -3.08 -5.98
CA TRP A 37 23.42 -3.76 -5.08
C TRP A 37 22.79 -5.00 -5.73
N LYS A 38 22.42 -4.92 -7.01
CA LYS A 38 21.91 -6.08 -7.77
C LYS A 38 22.94 -7.19 -7.88
N ASN A 39 24.19 -6.84 -8.12
CA ASN A 39 25.28 -7.80 -8.20
C ASN A 39 25.48 -8.51 -6.84
N ASN A 40 25.47 -7.74 -5.76
CA ASN A 40 25.65 -8.22 -4.38
C ASN A 40 24.38 -8.82 -3.73
N ASP A 41 23.25 -8.83 -4.44
CA ASP A 41 21.94 -9.25 -3.92
C ASP A 41 21.54 -8.59 -2.58
N ASN A 42 21.93 -7.32 -2.38
CA ASN A 42 21.75 -6.66 -1.09
C ASN A 42 21.71 -5.14 -1.21
N ILE A 43 20.74 -4.50 -0.54
CA ILE A 43 20.69 -3.06 -0.32
C ILE A 43 21.09 -2.79 1.14
N PRO A 44 22.05 -1.89 1.42
CA PRO A 44 22.43 -1.57 2.79
C PRO A 44 21.23 -1.11 3.64
N LYS A 45 21.10 -1.65 4.86
CA LYS A 45 19.99 -1.35 5.78
C LYS A 45 19.78 0.14 6.03
N LYS A 46 20.87 0.91 6.11
CA LYS A 46 20.82 2.37 6.23
C LYS A 46 20.06 3.02 5.07
N ARG A 47 20.30 2.58 3.83
CA ARG A 47 19.61 3.08 2.64
C ARG A 47 18.13 2.69 2.62
N LEU A 48 17.81 1.49 3.09
CA LEU A 48 16.43 1.04 3.23
C LEU A 48 15.65 1.89 4.23
N LEU A 49 16.28 2.31 5.33
CA LEU A 49 15.69 3.24 6.28
C LEU A 49 15.47 4.62 5.66
N GLU A 50 16.44 5.15 4.92
CA GLU A 50 16.30 6.41 4.18
C GLU A 50 15.14 6.36 3.19
N PHE A 51 14.99 5.25 2.44
CA PHE A 51 13.88 5.06 1.51
C PHE A 51 12.53 4.95 2.25
N SER A 52 12.49 4.22 3.36
CA SER A 52 11.31 4.10 4.22
C SER A 52 10.82 5.46 4.69
N GLN A 53 11.72 6.32 5.15
CA GLN A 53 11.40 7.69 5.58
C GLN A 53 10.94 8.57 4.41
N LYS A 54 11.68 8.53 3.29
CA LYS A 54 11.39 9.34 2.11
C LYS A 54 10.04 9.01 1.46
N LEU A 55 9.69 7.72 1.44
CA LEU A 55 8.45 7.22 0.83
C LEU A 55 7.29 7.17 1.84
N ASN A 56 7.54 7.52 3.10
CA ASN A 56 6.58 7.42 4.21
C ASN A 56 5.97 6.01 4.34
N ILE A 57 6.80 4.97 4.26
CA ILE A 57 6.40 3.57 4.38
C ILE A 57 7.15 2.93 5.54
N PRO A 58 6.50 2.18 6.45
CA PRO A 58 7.19 1.45 7.51
C PRO A 58 8.28 0.52 6.95
N LEU A 59 9.47 0.52 7.56
CA LEU A 59 10.59 -0.32 7.10
C LEU A 59 10.22 -1.81 7.05
N ASN A 60 9.46 -2.29 8.03
CA ASN A 60 8.98 -3.68 8.04
C ASN A 60 8.10 -3.98 6.83
N ASP A 61 7.24 -3.03 6.43
CA ASP A 61 6.44 -3.19 5.22
C ASP A 61 7.34 -3.21 3.99
N LEU A 62 8.36 -2.36 3.89
CA LEU A 62 9.29 -2.39 2.76
C LEU A 62 10.05 -3.72 2.64
N LEU A 63 10.41 -4.34 3.77
CA LEU A 63 11.15 -5.60 3.81
C LEU A 63 10.25 -6.83 3.68
N ASP A 64 8.95 -6.69 3.93
CA ASP A 64 8.01 -7.79 3.83
C ASP A 64 7.72 -8.13 2.36
N ILE A 65 8.45 -9.12 1.87
CA ILE A 65 8.37 -9.65 0.50
C ILE A 65 7.11 -10.51 0.33
N SER A 66 6.52 -11.04 1.41
CA SER A 66 5.31 -11.86 1.35
C SER A 66 4.08 -11.05 0.92
N LYS A 67 4.09 -9.73 1.20
CA LYS A 67 3.10 -8.76 0.72
C LYS A 67 3.21 -8.40 -0.76
N ILE A 68 4.14 -8.98 -1.54
CA ILE A 68 4.27 -8.73 -2.99
C ILE A 68 3.37 -9.69 -3.80
N VAL A 69 2.99 -10.83 -3.22
CA VAL A 69 2.07 -11.81 -3.85
C VAL A 69 0.61 -11.34 -3.78
N SER A 70 0.31 -10.47 -2.84
CA SER A 70 -0.93 -9.70 -2.83
C SER A 70 -0.60 -8.34 -3.44
N LYS A 71 -1.30 -7.94 -4.51
CA LYS A 71 -1.42 -6.51 -4.83
C LYS A 71 -1.55 -5.75 -3.50
N PRO A 72 -0.88 -4.61 -3.26
CA PRO A 72 -1.42 -3.71 -2.28
C PRO A 72 -2.71 -3.23 -2.91
N VAL A 73 -3.77 -3.94 -2.56
CA VAL A 73 -5.11 -3.47 -2.77
C VAL A 73 -5.14 -2.23 -1.90
N PHE A 74 -5.11 -1.06 -2.52
CA PHE A 74 -5.84 0.07 -1.96
C PHE A 74 -7.32 -0.34 -1.99
N THR A 75 -7.71 -1.32 -1.18
CA THR A 75 -9.10 -1.53 -0.86
C THR A 75 -9.41 -0.38 0.07
N LYS A 76 -10.40 0.42 -0.34
CA LYS A 76 -11.37 1.09 0.53
C LYS A 76 -11.16 0.67 1.98
N ASN A 77 -10.96 1.59 2.93
CA ASN A 77 -10.95 1.30 4.37
C ASN A 77 -11.93 0.16 4.70
N GLU A 78 -11.45 -1.08 4.72
CA GLU A 78 -12.29 -2.26 4.93
C GLU A 78 -12.42 -2.38 6.43
N ILE A 79 -13.41 -1.67 6.97
CA ILE A 79 -13.86 -1.90 8.33
C ILE A 79 -14.46 -3.30 8.32
N LYS A 80 -13.78 -4.26 8.94
CA LYS A 80 -14.36 -5.57 9.26
C LYS A 80 -15.48 -5.35 10.26
N ILE A 81 -16.69 -5.17 9.76
CA ILE A 81 -17.89 -5.14 10.58
C ILE A 81 -18.26 -6.59 10.89
N ASN A 82 -18.56 -6.90 12.15
CA ASN A 82 -19.10 -8.21 12.47
C ASN A 82 -20.48 -8.39 11.79
N ASN A 83 -20.88 -9.64 11.55
CA ASN A 83 -22.14 -9.93 10.85
C ASN A 83 -23.36 -9.32 11.57
N THR A 84 -23.31 -9.22 12.90
CA THR A 84 -24.38 -8.62 13.71
C THR A 84 -24.62 -7.15 13.36
N LEU A 85 -23.56 -6.36 13.21
CA LEU A 85 -23.64 -4.94 12.85
C LEU A 85 -24.08 -4.74 11.40
N LEU A 86 -23.70 -5.65 10.49
CA LEU A 86 -24.15 -5.62 9.11
C LEU A 86 -25.67 -5.84 8.99
N GLU A 87 -26.22 -6.81 9.73
CA GLU A 87 -27.66 -7.05 9.73
C GLU A 87 -28.44 -5.89 10.38
N GLN A 88 -27.94 -5.30 11.46
CA GLN A 88 -28.55 -4.10 12.05
C GLN A 88 -28.56 -2.91 11.08
N ALA A 89 -27.50 -2.73 10.29
CA ALA A 89 -27.43 -1.68 9.29
C ALA A 89 -28.42 -1.94 8.13
N LYS A 90 -28.59 -3.19 7.71
CA LYS A 90 -29.59 -3.60 6.71
C LYS A 90 -31.02 -3.36 7.19
N GLU A 91 -31.33 -3.77 8.41
CA GLU A 91 -32.65 -3.58 9.00
C GLU A 91 -33.01 -2.11 9.07
N LYS A 92 -32.08 -1.27 9.54
CA LYS A 92 -32.29 0.18 9.57
C LYS A 92 -32.46 0.76 8.16
N ALA A 93 -31.59 0.40 7.21
CA ALA A 93 -31.73 0.86 5.83
C ALA A 93 -33.12 0.51 5.25
N SER A 94 -33.61 -0.71 5.53
CA SER A 94 -34.94 -1.17 5.13
C SER A 94 -36.08 -0.35 5.76
N GLN A 95 -35.96 0.03 7.03
CA GLN A 95 -36.94 0.91 7.71
C GLN A 95 -37.08 2.28 7.02
N TYR A 96 -36.00 2.78 6.40
CA TYR A 96 -36.02 4.01 5.62
C TYR A 96 -36.33 3.80 4.13
N GLY A 97 -36.56 2.54 3.69
CA GLY A 97 -36.76 2.20 2.28
C GLY A 97 -35.50 2.40 1.41
N LEU A 98 -34.32 2.37 2.01
CA LEU A 98 -33.04 2.64 1.35
C LEU A 98 -32.22 1.37 1.15
N SER A 99 -31.38 1.37 0.12
CA SER A 99 -30.28 0.41 0.04
C SER A 99 -29.22 0.74 1.10
N ILE A 100 -28.43 -0.26 1.52
CA ILE A 100 -27.37 -0.07 2.52
C ILE A 100 -26.42 1.07 2.11
N ASN A 101 -26.03 1.13 0.84
CA ASN A 101 -25.12 2.17 0.35
C ASN A 101 -25.73 3.56 0.48
N ALA A 102 -27.00 3.72 0.10
CA ALA A 102 -27.71 5.00 0.21
C ALA A 102 -27.92 5.41 1.69
N TYR A 103 -28.17 4.44 2.57
CA TYR A 103 -28.29 4.67 4.01
C TYR A 103 -26.97 5.13 4.63
N LEU A 104 -25.84 4.53 4.23
CA LEU A 104 -24.51 4.96 4.68
C LEU A 104 -24.16 6.37 4.19
N GLU A 105 -24.46 6.68 2.93
CA GLU A 105 -24.29 8.04 2.39
C GLU A 105 -25.14 9.06 3.14
N PHE A 106 -26.39 8.72 3.48
CA PHE A 106 -27.26 9.56 4.29
C PHE A 106 -26.66 9.86 5.66
N LEU A 107 -26.13 8.85 6.36
CA LEU A 107 -25.51 9.03 7.69
C LEU A 107 -24.29 9.95 7.62
N ILE A 108 -23.42 9.76 6.63
CA ILE A 108 -22.22 10.60 6.43
C ILE A 108 -22.61 12.06 6.22
N VAL A 109 -23.68 12.33 5.47
CA VAL A 109 -24.16 13.70 5.21
C VAL A 109 -24.78 14.35 6.45
N GLN A 110 -25.40 13.58 7.35
CA GLN A 110 -25.94 14.11 8.61
C GLN A 110 -24.82 14.46 9.61
N ASP A 111 -23.75 13.67 9.69
CA ASP A 111 -22.61 13.94 10.59
C ASP A 111 -21.74 15.14 10.17
N LEU A 112 -21.88 15.61 8.92
CA LEU A 112 -21.16 16.76 8.40
C LEU A 112 -21.88 18.11 8.58
N LYS A 113 -23.03 18.12 9.26
CA LYS A 113 -23.80 19.33 9.61
C LYS A 113 -23.63 19.69 11.07
#